data_AF-A0A248LEH3-F1
#
_entry.id   AF-A0A248LEH3-F1
#
_cell.length_a   1.000
_cell.length_b   1.000
_cell.length_c   1.000
_cell.angle_alpha   90.00
_cell.angle_beta   90.00
_cell.angle_gamma   90.00
#
_symmetry.space_group_name_H-M   'P 1'
#
loop_
_entity.id
_entity.type
_entity.pdbx_description
1 polymer ?
#
loop_
_entity_poly.entity_id
_entity_poly.type
_entity_poly.pdbx_seq_one_letter_code
_entity_poly.pdbx_strand_id
1 'polypeptide(L)' 'MLKTKDFYYDEHYDCYLCENNQVLHYRTTTRDKYWEYVSDPRICETCPRLSRCTQSRDHRKIILGHLWQEAMD' A
#
# COMPACT_ATOMS: atom_id res chain seq x y z
N MET A 1 4.30 9.94 -8.94
CA MET A 1 3.48 8.81 -8.44
C MET A 1 2.91 9.17 -7.08
N LEU A 2 1.72 8.69 -6.75
CA LEU A 2 1.12 8.84 -5.41
C LEU A 2 2.10 8.32 -4.34
N LYS A 3 2.18 9.00 -3.20
CA LYS A 3 3.01 8.64 -2.04
C LYS A 3 2.14 8.02 -0.94
N THR A 4 2.73 7.40 0.07
CA THR A 4 2.00 6.78 1.19
C THR A 4 0.96 7.71 1.83
N LYS A 5 1.29 9.00 1.99
CA LYS A 5 0.38 10.03 2.53
C LYS A 5 -0.89 10.28 1.70
N ASP A 6 -0.93 9.82 0.46
CA ASP A 6 -2.10 9.94 -0.42
C ASP A 6 -3.06 8.74 -0.24
N PHE A 7 -2.76 7.84 0.70
CA PHE A 7 -3.57 6.68 1.06
C PHE A 7 -3.98 6.80 2.53
N TYR A 8 -5.17 6.31 2.84
CA TYR A 8 -5.70 6.31 4.20
C TYR A 8 -5.37 4.99 4.87
N TYR A 9 -4.80 5.03 6.08
CA TYR A 9 -4.59 3.82 6.88
C TYR A 9 -5.84 3.56 7.72
N ASP A 10 -6.38 2.35 7.59
CA ASP A 10 -7.47 1.84 8.42
C ASP A 10 -6.89 0.90 9.48
N GLU A 11 -6.83 1.39 10.71
CA GLU A 11 -6.30 0.65 11.87
C GLU A 11 -7.18 -0.55 12.26
N HIS A 12 -8.49 -0.47 12.02
CA HIS A 12 -9.42 -1.53 12.40
C HIS A 12 -9.25 -2.78 11.52
N TYR A 13 -8.98 -2.57 10.23
CA TYR A 13 -8.78 -3.64 9.26
C TYR A 13 -7.32 -3.89 8.88
N ASP A 14 -6.37 -3.15 9.48
CA ASP A 14 -4.94 -3.15 9.15
C ASP A 14 -4.70 -3.12 7.63
N CYS A 15 -5.16 -2.06 6.98
CA CYS A 15 -5.03 -1.92 5.54
C CYS A 15 -4.89 -0.46 5.10
N TYR A 16 -4.45 -0.25 3.87
CA TYR A 16 -4.50 1.08 3.25
C TYR A 16 -5.64 1.17 2.24
N LEU A 17 -6.32 2.30 2.18
CA LEU A 17 -7.31 2.62 1.15
C LEU A 17 -6.74 3.66 0.20
N CYS A 18 -6.88 3.42 -1.10
CA CYS A 18 -6.60 4.44 -2.11
C CYS A 18 -7.81 5.35 -2.35
N GLU A 19 -7.61 6.43 -3.10
CA GLU A 19 -8.66 7.42 -3.45
C GLU A 19 -9.86 6.85 -4.21
N ASN A 20 -9.75 5.65 -4.79
CA ASN A 20 -10.85 4.94 -5.44
C ASN A 20 -11.49 3.87 -4.53
N ASN A 21 -11.29 3.99 -3.22
CA ASN A 21 -11.76 3.06 -2.19
C ASN A 21 -11.32 1.60 -2.42
N GLN A 22 -10.17 1.39 -3.07
CA GLN A 22 -9.58 0.06 -3.22
C GLN A 22 -8.58 -0.20 -2.11
N VAL A 23 -8.66 -1.40 -1.55
CA VAL A 23 -7.83 -1.86 -0.44
C VAL A 23 -6.44 -2.27 -0.95
N LEU A 24 -5.43 -1.88 -0.19
CA LEU A 24 -4.09 -2.41 -0.22
C LEU A 24 -3.93 -3.29 1.02
N HIS A 25 -3.85 -4.59 0.80
CA HIS A 25 -3.78 -5.58 1.87
C HIS A 25 -2.35 -5.76 2.34
N TYR A 26 -2.17 -6.05 3.63
CA TYR A 26 -0.91 -6.54 4.13
C TYR A 26 -0.47 -7.78 3.33
N ARG A 27 0.80 -7.81 2.94
CA ARG A 27 1.41 -8.88 2.16
C ARG A 27 2.48 -9.61 2.96
N THR A 28 3.43 -8.87 3.48
CA THR A 28 4.59 -9.43 4.20
C THR A 28 5.29 -8.36 5.01
N THR A 29 6.09 -8.79 5.97
CA THR A 29 7.12 -7.95 6.58
C THR A 29 8.43 -8.12 5.82
N THR A 30 9.14 -7.02 5.53
CA THR A 30 10.45 -7.05 4.89
C THR A 30 11.56 -7.39 5.89
N ARG A 31 12.77 -7.73 5.42
CA ARG A 31 13.93 -7.98 6.30
C ARG A 31 14.30 -6.77 7.15
N ASP A 32 14.06 -5.57 6.62
CA ASP A 32 14.32 -4.30 7.30
C ASP A 32 13.18 -3.87 8.23
N LYS A 33 12.28 -4.80 8.59
CA LYS A 33 11.14 -4.58 9.50
C LYS A 33 10.17 -3.50 8.99
N TYR A 34 9.78 -3.58 7.72
CA TYR A 34 8.67 -2.80 7.18
C TYR A 34 7.49 -3.70 6.86
N TRP A 35 6.27 -3.25 7.15
CA TRP A 35 5.05 -3.88 6.64
C TRP A 35 4.80 -3.46 5.20
N GLU A 36 4.65 -4.44 4.32
CA GLU A 36 4.33 -4.24 2.90
C GLU A 36 2.82 -4.39 2.70
N TYR A 37 2.17 -3.34 2.19
CA TYR A 37 0.78 -3.36 1.77
C TYR A 37 0.71 -3.24 0.25
N VAL A 38 -0.09 -4.09 -0.40
CA VAL A 38 -0.13 -4.22 -1.86
C VAL A 38 -1.54 -4.14 -2.42
N SER A 39 -1.71 -3.43 -3.54
CA SER A 39 -2.99 -3.38 -4.27
C SER A 39 -3.23 -4.64 -5.11
N ASP A 40 -4.50 -4.95 -5.40
CA ASP A 40 -4.83 -6.00 -6.37
C ASP A 40 -4.53 -5.53 -7.80
N PRO A 41 -3.62 -6.20 -8.54
CA PRO A 41 -3.26 -5.82 -9.90
C PRO A 41 -4.43 -5.90 -10.88
N ARG A 42 -5.39 -6.81 -10.69
CA ARG A 42 -6.55 -6.99 -11.59
C ARG A 42 -7.49 -5.78 -11.54
N ILE A 43 -7.60 -5.18 -10.35
CA ILE A 43 -8.36 -3.94 -10.16
C ILE A 43 -7.56 -2.75 -10.70
N CYS A 44 -6.26 -2.72 -10.42
CA CYS A 44 -5.41 -1.60 -10.83
C CYS A 44 -5.17 -1.52 -12.35
N GLU A 45 -5.15 -2.64 -13.07
CA GLU A 45 -4.99 -2.67 -14.53
C GLU A 45 -6.06 -1.84 -15.26
N THR A 46 -7.29 -1.83 -14.74
CA THR A 46 -8.41 -1.06 -15.30
C THR A 46 -8.59 0.32 -14.63
N CYS A 47 -7.70 0.68 -13.71
CA CYS A 47 -7.84 1.92 -12.95
C CYS A 47 -7.50 3.15 -13.81
N PRO A 48 -8.39 4.16 -13.91
CA PRO A 48 -8.15 5.35 -14.73
C PRO A 48 -6.98 6.21 -14.23
N ARG A 49 -6.53 5.98 -12.99
CA ARG A 49 -5.44 6.73 -12.34
C ARG A 49 -4.17 5.90 -12.19
N LEU A 50 -4.08 4.74 -12.86
CA LEU A 50 -2.96 3.81 -12.79
C LEU A 50 -1.61 4.51 -12.99
N SER A 51 -1.47 5.29 -14.07
CA SER A 51 -0.23 6.01 -14.43
C SER A 51 0.24 7.00 -13.34
N ARG A 52 -0.70 7.56 -12.57
CA ARG A 52 -0.40 8.43 -11.43
C ARG A 52 -0.14 7.63 -10.15
N CYS A 53 -0.72 6.44 -10.01
CA CYS A 53 -0.60 5.59 -8.81
C CYS A 53 0.72 4.79 -8.78
N THR A 54 1.03 4.06 -9.85
CA THR A 54 2.21 3.19 -9.99
C THR A 54 2.63 3.06 -11.46
N GLN A 55 3.93 2.87 -11.71
CA GLN A 55 4.47 2.53 -13.03
C GLN A 55 5.04 1.11 -13.07
N SER A 56 4.76 0.30 -12.04
CA SER A 56 5.17 -1.11 -12.00
C SER A 56 4.57 -1.87 -13.18
N ARG A 57 5.35 -2.77 -13.77
CA ARG A 57 4.90 -3.64 -14.88
C ARG A 57 3.70 -4.52 -14.49
N ASP A 58 3.59 -4.89 -13.22
CA ASP A 58 2.52 -5.75 -12.72
C ASP A 58 1.29 -4.96 -12.25
N HIS A 59 1.23 -3.65 -12.50
CA HIS A 59 0.14 -2.77 -12.06
C HIS A 59 -0.15 -2.79 -10.54
N ARG A 60 0.88 -3.04 -9.72
CA ARG A 60 0.76 -3.07 -8.26
C ARG A 60 1.28 -1.79 -7.62
N LYS A 61 0.51 -1.27 -6.68
CA LYS A 61 0.98 -0.26 -5.73
C LYS A 61 1.48 -0.97 -4.50
N ILE A 62 2.69 -0.62 -4.06
CA ILE A 62 3.25 -1.06 -2.78
C ILE A 62 3.36 0.16 -1.87
N ILE A 63 2.93 -0.01 -0.63
CA ILE A 63 3.14 0.91 0.48
C ILE A 63 3.96 0.18 1.54
N LEU A 64 5.01 0.84 2.02
CA LEU A 64 5.78 0.39 3.16
C LEU A 64 5.34 1.20 4.38
N GLY A 65 4.75 0.52 5.36
CA GLY A 65 4.57 1.03 6.71
C GLY A 65 5.79 0.67 7.55
N HIS A 66 6.27 1.59 8.39
CA HIS A 66 7.22 1.21 9.43
C HIS A 66 6.49 0.30 10.42
N LEU A 67 7.07 -0.85 10.77
CA LEU A 67 6.72 -1.45 12.07
C LEU A 67 7.14 -0.42 13.10
N TRP A 68 6.18 0.13 13.85
CA TRP A 68 6.50 1.04 14.93
C TRP A 68 7.54 0.39 15.86
N GLN A 69 8.54 1.19 16.22
CA GLN A 69 9.56 0.85 17.21
C GLN A 69 8.90 0.65 18.58
N GLU A 70 8.37 -0.54 18.86
CA GLU A 70 8.20 -1.02 20.25
C GLU A 70 9.52 -1.63 20.75
N ALA A 71 10.62 -0.92 20.52
CA ALA A 71 11.95 -1.21 21.06
C ALA A 71 12.66 0.09 21.46
N MET A 72 11.91 0.98 22.12
CA MET A 72 12.47 2.02 22.99
C MET A 72 11.65 2.05 24.28
N ASP A 73 11.83 1.02 25.08
CA ASP A 73 12.05 1.14 26.52
C ASP A 73 13.28 0.27 26.86
#